data_AF-A0A7Y0SBZ2-F1
#
_entry.id   AF-A0A7Y0SBZ2-F1
#
_cell.length_a   1.000
_cell.length_b   1.000
_cell.length_c   1.000
_cell.angle_alpha   90.00
_cell.angle_beta   90.00
_cell.angle_gamma   90.00
#
_symmetry.space_group_name_H-M   'P 1'
#
loop_
_entity.id
_entity.type
_entity.pdbx_description
1 polymer ?
#
loop_
_entity_poly.entity_id
_entity_poly.type
_entity_poly.pdbx_seq_one_letter_code
_entity_poly.pdbx_strand_id
1 'polypeptide(L)' 'AGIPVSMCGEMAGDPNATDTLLRVGLQKFSASPSLLPGLKAQIRQLSVDV' A
#
# COMPACT_ATOMS: atom_id res chain seq x y z
N ALA A 1 7.23 10.39 -17.15
CA ALA A 1 6.08 11.21 -16.74
C ALA A 1 5.99 11.17 -15.21
N GLY A 2 6.03 12.32 -14.53
CA GLY A 2 5.95 12.41 -13.06
C GLY A 2 4.52 12.41 -12.53
N ILE A 3 3.68 11.52 -13.06
CA ILE A 3 2.25 11.49 -12.74
C ILE A 3 2.05 10.50 -11.57
N PRO A 4 1.40 10.92 -10.46
CA PRO A 4 1.16 10.03 -9.33
C PRO A 4 0.17 8.93 -9.70
N VAL A 5 0.47 7.71 -9.26
CA VAL A 5 -0.38 6.52 -9.44
C VAL A 5 -0.96 6.05 -8.11
N SER A 6 -2.11 5.40 -8.17
CA SER A 6 -2.82 4.81 -7.02
C SER A 6 -3.37 3.45 -7.39
N MET A 7 -3.45 2.52 -6.43
CA MET A 7 -4.05 1.20 -6.63
C MET A 7 -5.33 1.04 -5.82
N CYS A 8 -6.34 0.44 -6.43
CA CYS A 8 -7.56 -0.03 -5.78
C CYS A 8 -7.75 -1.54 -6.02
N GLY A 9 -8.75 -2.13 -5.37
CA GLY A 9 -9.05 -3.56 -5.46
C GLY A 9 -8.43 -4.36 -4.32
N GLU A 10 -8.57 -5.69 -4.39
CA GLU A 10 -8.18 -6.58 -3.29
C GLU A 10 -6.68 -6.53 -3.01
N MET A 11 -5.86 -6.45 -4.05
CA MET A 11 -4.40 -6.34 -3.94
C MET A 11 -3.94 -5.09 -3.18
N ALA A 12 -4.65 -3.97 -3.30
CA ALA A 12 -4.34 -2.75 -2.54
C ALA A 12 -4.64 -2.89 -1.04
N GLY A 13 -5.50 -3.84 -0.66
CA GLY A 13 -5.81 -4.17 0.72
C GLY A 13 -5.08 -5.41 1.24
N ASP A 14 -4.29 -6.10 0.40
CA ASP A 14 -3.60 -7.33 0.75
C ASP A 14 -2.28 -7.02 1.48
N PRO A 15 -2.14 -7.44 2.74
CA PRO A 15 -0.89 -7.27 3.47
C PRO A 15 0.32 -7.91 2.77
N ASN A 16 0.14 -9.02 2.05
CA ASN A 16 1.26 -9.69 1.38
C ASN A 16 1.80 -8.89 0.19
N ALA A 17 0.97 -8.05 -0.43
CA ALA A 17 1.36 -7.20 -1.56
C ALA A 17 1.95 -5.85 -1.12
N THR A 18 1.68 -5.41 0.12
CA THR A 18 1.96 -4.05 0.59
C THR A 18 3.44 -3.66 0.50
N ASP A 19 4.37 -4.54 0.91
CA ASP A 19 5.82 -4.27 0.81
C ASP A 19 6.27 -4.12 -0.65
N THR A 20 5.82 -5.01 -1.53
CA THR A 20 6.15 -4.94 -2.96
C THR A 20 5.62 -3.65 -3.57
N LEU A 21 4.35 -3.29 -3.28
CA LEU A 21 3.72 -2.09 -3.82
C LEU A 21 4.42 -0.81 -3.35
N LEU A 22 4.86 -0.75 -2.09
CA LEU A 22 5.66 0.37 -1.59
C LEU A 22 7.03 0.45 -2.28
N ARG A 23 7.73 -0.68 -2.45
CA ARG A 23 9.06 -0.74 -3.08
C ARG A 23 9.06 -0.32 -4.55
N VAL A 24 7.96 -0.54 -5.27
CA VAL A 24 7.81 -0.06 -6.65
C VAL A 24 7.37 1.41 -6.73
N GLY A 25 7.24 2.09 -5.58
CA GLY A 25 6.95 3.53 -5.49
C GLY A 25 5.46 3.88 -5.40
N LEU A 26 4.58 2.93 -5.10
CA LEU A 26 3.16 3.25 -4.88
C LEU A 26 2.97 3.97 -3.55
N GLN A 27 2.40 5.17 -3.59
CA GLN A 27 2.17 5.99 -2.40
C GLN A 27 0.70 6.08 -1.97
N LYS A 28 -0.24 5.66 -2.82
CA LYS A 28 -1.68 5.78 -2.58
C LYS A 28 -2.39 4.44 -2.77
N PHE A 29 -2.97 3.95 -1.67
CA PHE A 29 -3.75 2.72 -1.60
C PHE A 29 -5.22 3.07 -1.36
N SER A 30 -6.13 2.38 -2.07
CA SER A 30 -7.58 2.44 -1.85
C SER A 30 -8.08 1.04 -1.52
N ALA A 31 -8.54 0.85 -0.28
CA ALA A 31 -8.96 -0.44 0.24
C ALA A 31 -10.19 -0.30 1.13
N SER A 32 -10.89 -1.43 1.34
CA SER A 32 -12.07 -1.50 2.22
C SER A 32 -11.76 -0.96 3.62
N PRO A 33 -12.67 -0.19 4.25
CA PRO A 33 -12.43 0.42 5.56
C PRO A 33 -12.00 -0.57 6.66
N SER A 34 -12.52 -1.80 6.60
CA SER A 34 -12.17 -2.89 7.52
C SER A 34 -10.70 -3.34 7.42
N LEU A 35 -10.05 -3.15 6.27
CA LEU A 35 -8.66 -3.54 6.02
C LEU A 35 -7.66 -2.43 6.38
N LEU A 36 -8.10 -1.17 6.40
CA LEU A 36 -7.23 -0.02 6.64
C LEU A 36 -6.42 -0.09 7.95
N PRO A 37 -6.95 -0.58 9.09
CA PRO A 37 -6.17 -0.70 10.32
C PRO A 37 -4.98 -1.66 10.16
N GLY A 38 -5.21 -2.84 9.59
CA GLY A 38 -4.18 -3.85 9.36
C GLY A 38 -3.14 -3.40 8.34
N LEU A 39 -3.60 -2.82 7.22
CA LEU A 39 -2.73 -2.25 6.19
C LEU A 39 -1.80 -1.18 6.78
N LYS A 40 -2.36 -0.21 7.52
CA LYS A 40 -1.58 0.86 8.14
C LYS A 40 -0.65 0.35 9.25
N ALA A 41 -1.00 -0.72 9.96
CA ALA A 41 -0.11 -1.34 10.95
C ALA A 41 1.10 -1.97 10.25
N GLN A 42 0.88 -2.67 9.15
CA GLN A 42 1.94 -3.30 8.38
C GLN A 42 2.87 -2.26 7.73
N ILE A 43 2.34 -1.21 7.09
CA ILE A 43 3.15 -0.13 6.52
C ILE A 43 4.09 0.47 7.56
N ARG A 44 3.63 0.64 8.81
CA ARG A 44 4.46 1.19 9.91
C ARG A 44 5.53 0.23 10.43
N GLN A 45 5.41 -1.07 10.16
CA GLN A 45 6.42 -2.07 10.52
C GLN A 45 7.47 -2.25 9.43
N LEU A 46 7.17 -1.84 8.20
CA LEU A 46 8.10 -1.92 7.10
C LEU A 46 9.07 -0.73 7.14
N SER A 47 10.36 -1.04 7.02
CA SER A 47 11.38 -0.04 6.70
C SER A 47 11.53 -0.02 5.19
N VAL A 48 10.85 0.92 4.54
CA VAL A 48 10.92 1.14 3.10
C VAL A 48 11.49 2.53 2.87
N ASP A 49 12.59 2.61 2.12
CA ASP A 49 13.11 3.87 1.61
C ASP A 49 12.21 4.30 0.43
N VAL A 50 11.30 5.24 0.69
CA VAL A 50 10.35 5.82 -0.28
C VAL A 50 10.77 7.23 -0.67
#